data_AF-A0A223ZPW9-F1
#
_entry.id   AF-A0A223ZPW9-F1
#
_cell.length_a   1.000
_cell.length_b   1.000
_cell.length_c   1.000
_cell.angle_alpha   90.00
_cell.angle_beta   90.00
_cell.angle_gamma   90.00
#
_symmetry.space_group_name_H-M   'P 1'
#
loop_
_entity.id
_entity.type
_entity.pdbx_description
1 polymer ?
#
loop_
_entity_poly.entity_id
_entity_poly.type
_entity_poly.pdbx_seq_one_letter_code
_entity_poly.pdbx_strand_id
1 'polypeptide(L)' 'KVQPGVTPGMVIGSSTEALAGEGLIVTAGGIDTHVHFICPQLCEYAIASGITTMLGGGTGPATGTNATTCTPGP' A
#
# COMPACT_ATOMS: atom_id res chain seq x y z
N LYS A 1 1.89 23.46 -28.96
CA LYS A 1 1.65 23.29 -27.51
C LYS A 1 1.63 24.68 -26.88
N VAL A 2 0.63 25.02 -26.07
CA VAL A 2 0.46 26.38 -25.51
C VAL A 2 1.34 26.60 -24.26
N GLN A 3 1.64 25.54 -23.52
CA GLN A 3 2.53 25.58 -22.34
C GLN A 3 3.95 25.13 -22.70
N PRO A 4 4.99 25.87 -22.28
CA PRO A 4 6.38 25.44 -22.42
C PRO A 4 6.72 24.33 -21.39
N GLY A 5 7.71 23.49 -21.69
CA GLY A 5 8.32 22.58 -20.70
C GLY A 5 7.51 21.35 -20.26
N VAL A 6 6.42 21.00 -20.95
CA VAL A 6 5.65 19.78 -20.63
C VAL A 6 6.50 18.53 -20.86
N THR A 7 6.78 17.77 -19.78
CA THR A 7 7.56 16.52 -19.79
C THR A 7 7.00 15.50 -20.79
N PRO A 8 7.85 14.82 -21.58
CA PRO A 8 7.41 13.72 -22.44
C PRO A 8 6.64 12.65 -21.65
N GLY A 9 5.47 12.26 -22.13
CA GLY A 9 4.59 11.30 -21.46
C GLY A 9 3.62 11.90 -20.43
N MET A 10 3.69 13.20 -20.11
CA MET A 10 2.82 13.87 -19.12
C MET A 10 1.79 14.83 -19.76
N VAL A 11 1.19 14.45 -20.90
CA VAL A 11 0.14 15.26 -21.53
C VAL A 11 -1.20 14.99 -20.85
N ILE A 12 -1.88 16.04 -20.41
CA ILE A 12 -3.29 15.97 -19.96
C ILE A 12 -4.16 16.04 -21.21
N GLY A 13 -4.90 14.97 -21.49
CA GLY A 13 -5.79 14.84 -22.65
C GLY A 13 -7.24 14.61 -22.25
N SER A 14 -8.09 14.26 -23.23
CA SER A 14 -9.52 14.00 -23.00
C SER A 14 -9.82 12.81 -22.09
N SER A 15 -8.84 11.94 -21.86
CA SER A 15 -8.98 10.71 -21.08
C SER A 15 -8.12 10.72 -19.81
N THR A 16 -7.66 11.89 -19.37
CA THR A 16 -6.83 12.03 -18.17
C THR A 16 -7.71 12.40 -16.97
N GLU A 17 -7.69 11.57 -15.92
CA GLU A 17 -8.22 11.92 -14.60
C GLU A 17 -7.19 12.77 -13.83
N ALA A 18 -7.66 13.63 -12.92
CA ALA A 18 -6.83 14.49 -12.09
C ALA A 18 -7.18 14.36 -10.60
N LEU A 19 -6.14 14.30 -9.77
CA LEU A 19 -6.24 14.44 -8.33
C LEU A 19 -5.45 15.68 -7.91
N ALA A 20 -6.11 16.60 -7.20
CA ALA A 20 -5.49 17.82 -6.67
C ALA A 20 -4.52 17.48 -5.53
N GLY A 21 -3.28 17.93 -5.65
CA GLY A 21 -2.19 17.65 -4.69
C GLY A 21 -1.61 18.89 -4.02
N GLU A 22 -2.10 20.09 -4.36
CA GLU A 22 -1.63 21.34 -3.80
C GLU A 22 -1.89 21.42 -2.28
N GLY A 23 -0.85 21.78 -1.53
CA GLY A 23 -0.92 21.83 -0.06
C GLY A 23 -0.91 20.47 0.65
N LEU A 24 -0.80 19.36 -0.08
CA LEU A 24 -0.72 18.01 0.47
C LEU A 24 0.70 17.43 0.37
N ILE A 25 0.98 16.43 1.20
CA ILE A 25 2.20 15.61 1.09
C ILE A 25 1.79 14.28 0.48
N VAL A 26 2.50 13.86 -0.57
CA VAL A 26 2.37 12.52 -1.16
C VAL A 26 3.62 11.73 -0.80
N THR A 27 3.42 10.55 -0.21
CA THR A 27 4.49 9.58 0.05
C THR A 27 4.26 8.31 -0.78
N ALA A 28 5.30 7.48 -0.89
CA ALA A 28 5.05 6.08 -1.24
C ALA A 28 4.16 5.43 -0.17
N GLY A 29 3.48 4.35 -0.55
CA GLY A 29 2.78 3.52 0.43
C GLY A 29 3.77 2.78 1.34
N GLY A 30 3.41 2.62 2.61
CA GLY A 30 4.22 1.92 3.60
C GLY A 30 4.42 0.45 3.26
N ILE A 31 5.62 -0.06 3.56
CA ILE A 31 5.96 -1.48 3.44
C ILE A 31 6.21 -2.00 4.87
N ASP A 32 5.27 -2.79 5.38
CA ASP A 32 5.44 -3.51 6.64
C ASP A 32 6.00 -4.90 6.36
N THR A 33 7.22 -5.15 6.82
CA THR A 33 7.93 -6.42 6.61
C THR A 33 7.84 -7.39 7.79
N HIS A 34 7.03 -7.09 8.80
CA HIS A 34 6.88 -7.91 10.00
C HIS A 34 5.40 -8.11 10.35
N VAL A 35 4.65 -8.71 9.43
CA VAL A 35 3.21 -8.91 9.61
C VAL A 35 2.89 -10.32 10.11
N HIS A 36 2.14 -10.40 11.20
CA HIS A 36 1.49 -11.63 11.64
C HIS A 36 0.07 -11.68 11.06
N PHE A 37 -0.20 -12.60 10.13
CA PHE A 37 -1.52 -12.73 9.50
C PHE A 37 -2.53 -13.46 10.41
N ILE A 38 -2.89 -12.80 11.52
CA ILE A 38 -3.76 -13.32 12.58
C ILE A 38 -5.24 -13.28 12.16
N CYS A 39 -5.65 -12.22 11.48
CA CYS A 39 -7.04 -12.01 11.08
C CYS A 39 -7.12 -11.14 9.82
N PRO A 40 -8.16 -11.29 8.97
CA PRO A 40 -8.29 -10.48 7.76
C PRO A 40 -8.54 -8.99 8.03
N GLN A 41 -9.06 -8.62 9.19
CA GLN A 41 -9.36 -7.23 9.56
C GLN A 41 -8.11 -6.36 9.61
N LEU A 42 -6.93 -6.93 9.87
CA LEU A 42 -5.67 -6.18 9.88
C LEU A 42 -5.38 -5.48 8.54
N CYS A 43 -5.90 -6.00 7.41
CA CYS A 43 -5.77 -5.37 6.10
C CYS A 43 -6.42 -3.98 6.05
N GLU A 44 -7.59 -3.80 6.68
CA GLU A 44 -8.29 -2.52 6.71
C GLU A 44 -7.53 -1.49 7.55
N TYR A 45 -6.95 -1.93 8.68
CA TYR A 45 -6.10 -1.07 9.51
C TYR A 45 -4.78 -0.70 8.81
N ALA A 46 -4.18 -1.64 8.08
CA ALA A 46 -2.98 -1.40 7.30
C ALA A 46 -3.21 -0.30 6.25
N ILE A 47 -4.24 -0.44 5.40
CA ILE A 47 -4.49 0.55 4.34
C ILE A 47 -4.91 1.91 4.90
N ALA A 48 -5.71 1.94 5.99
CA ALA A 48 -6.11 3.18 6.63
C ALA A 48 -4.93 3.96 7.25
N SER A 49 -3.85 3.27 7.62
CA SER A 49 -2.61 3.88 8.13
C SER A 49 -1.59 4.22 7.04
N GLY A 50 -1.92 3.98 5.76
CA GLY A 50 -1.04 4.23 4.62
C GLY A 50 -0.06 3.09 4.30
N ILE A 51 -0.20 1.91 4.92
CA ILE A 51 0.54 0.70 4.55
C ILE A 51 -0.13 0.08 3.31
N THR A 52 0.63 -0.08 2.24
CA THR A 52 0.14 -0.67 0.98
C THR A 52 0.72 -2.05 0.70
N THR A 53 1.76 -2.45 1.43
CA THR A 53 2.42 -3.75 1.29
C THR A 53 2.62 -4.38 2.67
N MET A 54 2.20 -5.63 2.80
CA MET A 54 2.37 -6.44 4.01
C MET A 54 3.14 -7.71 3.66
N LEU A 55 4.29 -7.91 4.30
CA LEU A 55 5.12 -9.11 4.17
C LEU A 55 5.26 -9.76 5.55
N GLY A 56 5.01 -11.07 5.59
CA GLY A 56 5.05 -11.84 6.82
C GLY A 56 4.44 -13.23 6.64
N GLY A 57 3.78 -13.74 7.67
CA GLY A 57 3.20 -15.09 7.66
C GLY A 57 2.12 -15.27 8.72
N GLY A 58 1.29 -16.29 8.54
CA GLY A 58 0.23 -16.64 9.48
C GLY A 58 -0.84 -17.54 8.87
N THR A 59 -1.55 -18.25 9.75
CA THR A 59 -2.67 -19.15 9.41
C THR A 59 -3.92 -18.80 10.22
N GLY A 60 -4.06 -17.54 10.62
CA GLY A 60 -5.13 -17.07 11.49
C GLY A 60 -4.73 -17.03 12.97
N PRO A 61 -5.66 -17.08 13.92
CA PRO A 61 -5.40 -16.85 15.35
C PRO A 61 -4.80 -18.06 16.09
N ALA A 62 -3.95 -18.84 15.41
CA ALA A 62 -3.23 -19.95 16.01
C ALA A 62 -2.09 -19.45 16.90
N THR A 63 -1.76 -20.18 17.97
CA THR A 63 -0.62 -19.85 18.86
C THR A 63 0.68 -19.63 18.08
N GLY A 64 0.91 -20.41 17.03
CA GLY A 64 2.06 -20.24 16.14
C GLY A 64 2.08 -18.86 15.50
N THR A 65 1.02 -18.47 14.80
CA THR A 65 0.91 -17.14 14.16
C THR A 65 0.92 -16.00 15.17
N ASN A 66 0.35 -16.17 16.37
CA ASN A 66 0.41 -15.17 17.43
C ASN A 66 1.85 -14.95 17.96
N ALA A 67 2.75 -15.91 17.73
CA ALA A 67 4.14 -15.85 18.18
C ALA A 67 5.14 -15.57 17.05
N THR A 68 4.87 -16.03 15.82
CA THR A 68 5.81 -15.97 14.70
C THR A 68 5.13 -15.56 13.39
N THR A 69 5.85 -14.84 12.53
CA THR A 69 5.43 -14.45 11.18
C THR A 69 5.61 -15.59 10.17
N CYS A 70 5.12 -16.78 10.51
CA CYS A 70 5.30 -17.98 9.71
C CYS A 70 3.98 -18.53 9.18
N THR A 71 3.97 -18.87 7.89
CA THR A 71 2.98 -19.76 7.29
C THR A 71 3.66 -21.12 7.06
N PRO A 72 3.47 -22.10 7.96
CA PRO A 72 4.27 -23.31 7.95
C PRO A 72 3.80 -24.31 6.89
N GLY A 73 4.68 -24.64 5.94
CA GLY A 73 4.50 -25.71 4.95
C GLY A 73 3.47 -25.41 3.84
N PRO A 74 3.49 -26.20 2.75
CA PRO A 74 2.33 -26.40 1.88
C PRO A 74 1.23 -27.23 2.55
#